data_AF-A0A7X9DHN4-F1
#
_entry.id   AF-A0A7X9DHN4-F1
#
_cell.length_a   1.000
_cell.length_b   1.000
_cell.length_c   1.000
_cell.angle_alpha   90.00
_cell.angle_beta   90.00
_cell.angle_gamma   90.00
#
_symmetry.space_group_name_H-M   'P 1'
#
loop_
_entity.id
_entity.type
_entity.pdbx_description
1 polymer ?
#
loop_
_entity_poly.entity_id
_entity_poly.type
_entity_poly.pdbx_seq_one_letter_code
_entity_poly.pdbx_strand_id
1 'polypeptide(L)'
;MKRTFILLLAGLLLVAIPGCKSDSNYLTDTIKGRVTDAALDSLTTKSTETKTTQKTTSTSDYVPSDADAHYIQPSDYFIADREFPNSGWIYVYIAKVITAPTAQTKYEGQFMKVQDGKEIWTKYYWKSRIATKADIKIGAVVIMFDGNYQNNIAMPPKNKDEARNENWFMAKITDTTDLYKGYVTVSGGYKVGVDALRVPFK
;
A
#
# COMPACT_ATOMS: atom_id res chain seq x y z
N MET A 1 -54.53 -14.78 8.35
CA MET A 1 -54.04 -15.52 9.53
C MET A 1 -52.76 -14.85 10.00
N LYS A 2 -52.79 -14.25 11.19
CA LYS A 2 -51.69 -13.51 11.83
C LYS A 2 -50.90 -14.48 12.70
N ARG A 3 -49.57 -14.48 12.62
CA ARG A 3 -48.70 -15.09 13.64
C ARG A 3 -47.59 -14.11 14.00
N THR A 4 -47.81 -13.46 15.13
CA THR A 4 -46.91 -12.61 15.89
C THR A 4 -45.88 -13.50 16.59
N PHE A 5 -44.59 -13.19 16.51
CA PHE A 5 -43.57 -13.74 17.42
C PHE A 5 -42.91 -12.58 18.16
N ILE A 6 -43.19 -12.52 19.46
CA ILE A 6 -42.59 -11.62 20.44
C ILE A 6 -41.46 -12.41 21.09
N LEU A 7 -40.24 -11.88 21.07
CA LEU A 7 -39.14 -12.35 21.93
C LEU A 7 -38.49 -11.14 22.57
N LEU A 8 -38.87 -10.92 23.83
CA LEU A 8 -38.19 -10.11 24.83
C LEU A 8 -36.88 -10.81 25.22
N LEU A 9 -35.76 -10.10 25.22
CA LEU A 9 -34.68 -10.36 26.17
C LEU A 9 -34.03 -9.04 26.57
N ALA A 10 -34.20 -8.70 27.84
CA ALA A 10 -33.66 -7.55 28.51
C ALA A 10 -32.36 -7.92 29.24
N GLY A 11 -31.46 -6.95 29.39
CA GLY A 11 -30.47 -6.90 30.47
C GLY A 11 -29.05 -7.23 30.06
N LEU A 12 -28.25 -6.20 29.78
CA LEU A 12 -26.82 -6.25 30.07
C LEU A 12 -26.40 -5.01 30.85
N LEU A 13 -25.69 -5.31 31.95
CA LEU A 13 -25.33 -4.49 33.09
C LEU A 13 -24.29 -3.41 32.72
N LEU A 14 -24.52 -2.19 33.20
CA LEU A 14 -23.52 -1.12 33.33
C LEU A 14 -22.59 -1.45 34.51
N VAL A 15 -21.27 -1.50 34.28
CA VAL A 15 -20.27 -1.44 35.35
C VAL A 15 -19.41 -0.19 35.11
N ALA A 16 -19.58 0.79 35.98
CA ALA A 16 -18.71 1.95 36.10
C ALA A 16 -17.52 1.58 37.02
N ILE A 17 -16.29 1.83 36.56
CA ILE A 17 -15.07 1.73 37.38
C ILE A 17 -14.64 3.16 37.74
N PRO A 18 -14.54 3.53 39.04
CA PRO A 18 -13.95 4.79 39.45
C PRO A 18 -12.42 4.73 39.41
N GLY A 19 -11.81 5.85 39.03
CA GLY A 19 -10.41 5.95 38.64
C GLY A 19 -9.36 5.82 39.74
N CYS A 20 -8.12 5.73 39.27
CA CYS A 20 -6.91 5.97 40.05
C CYS A 20 -6.16 7.16 39.44
N LYS A 21 -5.78 8.08 40.33
CA LYS A 21 -5.07 9.34 40.10
C LYS A 21 -3.63 9.07 39.66
N SER A 22 -3.13 9.85 38.72
CA SER A 22 -1.69 9.96 38.40
C SER A 22 -1.22 11.35 38.80
N ASP A 23 -0.48 11.44 39.90
CA ASP A 23 0.26 12.64 40.28
C ASP A 23 1.77 12.37 40.19
N SER A 24 2.46 13.43 39.79
CA SER A 24 3.83 13.83 40.09
C SER A 24 4.94 13.60 39.05
N ASN A 25 5.59 14.74 38.81
CA ASN A 25 6.63 15.11 37.86
C ASN A 25 8.04 14.90 38.48
N TYR A 26 9.05 15.30 37.69
CA TYR A 26 10.43 15.67 38.08
C TYR A 26 11.40 14.50 38.28
N LEU A 27 12.68 14.57 37.93
CA LEU A 27 13.53 15.41 37.07
C LEU A 27 14.90 14.72 37.15
N THR A 28 15.76 15.00 36.17
CA THR A 28 17.23 14.92 36.23
C THR A 28 17.90 13.57 36.48
N ASP A 29 18.69 13.12 35.49
CA ASP A 29 20.00 12.57 35.82
C ASP A 29 21.11 13.12 34.91
N THR A 30 21.75 14.15 35.45
CA THR A 30 23.20 14.39 35.54
C THR A 30 24.14 13.82 34.46
N ILE A 31 24.62 14.71 33.58
CA ILE A 31 25.90 14.56 32.89
C ILE A 31 27.02 15.03 33.84
N LYS A 32 27.97 14.14 34.19
CA LYS A 32 29.17 14.45 34.99
C LYS A 32 30.44 13.83 34.38
N GLY A 33 31.49 14.67 34.30
CA GLY A 33 32.91 14.34 34.11
C GLY A 33 33.34 14.25 32.64
N ARG A 34 34.12 15.15 32.02
CA ARG A 34 35.37 15.83 32.40
C ARG A 34 36.44 14.87 32.96
N VAL A 35 37.25 14.34 32.06
CA VAL A 35 38.66 14.00 32.32
C VAL A 35 39.55 14.77 31.35
N THR A 36 40.64 15.24 31.90
CA THR A 36 41.55 16.31 31.49
C THR A 36 42.72 15.82 30.64
N ASP A 37 43.32 16.77 29.94
CA ASP A 37 44.51 16.66 29.09
C ASP A 37 45.74 16.04 29.78
N ALA A 38 46.45 15.15 29.07
CA ALA A 38 47.89 15.24 28.77
C ALA A 38 48.43 13.88 28.26
N ALA A 39 49.34 13.98 27.28
CA ALA A 39 50.16 12.93 26.67
C ALA A 39 49.57 12.20 25.44
N LEU A 40 49.71 12.83 24.27
CA LEU A 40 50.37 12.13 23.17
C LEU A 40 51.14 13.14 22.32
N ASP A 41 52.46 13.14 22.53
CA ASP A 41 53.42 13.94 21.82
C ASP A 41 53.73 13.29 20.47
N SER A 42 53.82 14.13 19.43
CA SER A 42 54.45 13.89 18.13
C SER A 42 54.03 12.65 17.31
N LEU A 43 53.54 12.90 16.08
CA LEU A 43 54.13 12.39 14.83
C LEU A 43 53.20 12.73 13.66
N THR A 44 53.62 13.75 12.92
CA THR A 44 53.70 13.81 11.46
C THR A 44 52.56 13.18 10.64
N THR A 45 51.90 14.06 9.87
CA THR A 45 51.59 13.96 8.42
C THR A 45 50.12 14.21 8.09
N LYS A 46 49.84 15.47 7.75
CA LYS A 46 48.93 15.90 6.67
C LYS A 46 47.63 15.10 6.53
N SER A 47 46.68 15.34 7.43
CA SER A 47 45.28 14.97 7.28
C SER A 47 44.67 15.72 6.08
N THR A 48 44.40 14.97 5.01
CA THR A 48 43.40 15.38 4.01
C THR A 48 42.04 15.21 4.65
N GLU A 49 41.25 16.28 4.65
CA GLU A 49 39.91 16.35 5.22
C GLU A 49 38.98 15.32 4.56
N THR A 50 38.73 14.21 5.25
CA THR A 50 37.55 13.38 5.01
C THR A 50 36.35 14.14 5.57
N LYS A 51 35.58 14.80 4.69
CA LYS A 51 34.23 15.26 5.04
C LYS A 51 33.38 14.04 5.40
N THR A 52 33.26 13.80 6.69
CA THR A 52 32.36 12.83 7.29
C THR A 52 30.94 13.17 6.85
N THR A 53 30.39 12.33 5.98
CA THR A 53 28.98 12.40 5.59
C THR A 53 28.16 12.03 6.83
N GLN A 54 27.52 13.00 7.45
CA GLN A 54 26.43 12.75 8.39
C GLN A 54 25.26 12.17 7.59
N LYS A 55 25.25 10.84 7.44
CA LYS A 55 24.09 10.09 6.96
C LYS A 55 23.12 9.95 8.13
N THR A 56 22.27 10.95 8.30
CA THR A 56 21.10 10.88 9.17
C THR A 56 20.17 9.81 8.62
N THR A 57 19.89 8.81 9.44
CA THR A 57 19.02 7.67 9.16
C THR A 57 17.63 8.13 8.70
N SER A 58 17.23 7.69 7.52
CA SER A 58 15.82 7.51 7.15
C SER A 58 15.71 6.13 6.54
N THR A 59 15.00 5.24 7.24
CA THR A 59 14.61 3.92 6.75
C THR A 59 13.72 4.08 5.52
N SER A 60 14.30 4.02 4.32
CA SER A 60 13.55 4.08 3.07
C SER A 60 14.19 3.10 2.09
N ASP A 61 13.35 2.32 1.41
CA ASP A 61 13.68 1.55 0.20
C ASP A 61 14.24 0.12 0.40
N TYR A 62 13.84 -0.61 1.46
CA TYR A 62 13.90 -2.07 1.33
C TYR A 62 12.85 -2.52 0.31
N VAL A 63 13.25 -2.66 -0.96
CA VAL A 63 12.49 -3.37 -2.00
C VAL A 63 12.86 -4.84 -1.85
N PRO A 64 11.92 -5.74 -1.48
CA PRO A 64 12.17 -7.17 -1.56
C PRO A 64 12.63 -7.48 -2.99
N SER A 65 13.71 -8.27 -3.14
CA SER A 65 14.44 -8.42 -4.40
C SER A 65 13.60 -8.94 -5.58
N ASP A 66 12.36 -9.35 -5.32
CA ASP A 66 11.40 -9.89 -6.27
C ASP A 66 10.31 -8.91 -6.72
N ALA A 67 10.22 -7.69 -6.17
CA ALA A 67 9.20 -6.72 -6.57
C ALA A 67 9.51 -6.07 -7.94
N ASP A 68 8.47 -5.76 -8.70
CA ASP A 68 8.61 -5.08 -10.01
C ASP A 68 8.74 -3.56 -9.89
N ALA A 69 8.80 -2.86 -11.03
CA ALA A 69 8.97 -1.40 -11.08
C ALA A 69 7.80 -0.60 -10.45
N HIS A 70 6.67 -1.26 -10.13
CA HIS A 70 5.58 -0.67 -9.35
C HIS A 70 5.55 -1.15 -7.90
N TYR A 71 6.62 -1.81 -7.45
CA TYR A 71 6.80 -2.33 -6.09
C TYR A 71 5.79 -3.43 -5.69
N ILE A 72 5.24 -4.13 -6.68
CA ILE A 72 4.34 -5.28 -6.49
C ILE A 72 5.15 -6.57 -6.53
N GLN A 73 4.93 -7.45 -5.55
CA GLN A 73 5.62 -8.74 -5.45
C GLN A 73 4.84 -9.86 -6.16
N PRO A 74 5.51 -10.94 -6.63
CA PRO A 74 4.86 -12.11 -7.22
C PRO A 74 3.85 -12.83 -6.30
N SER A 75 3.99 -12.63 -4.98
CA SER A 75 3.10 -13.15 -3.94
C SER A 75 1.95 -12.20 -3.58
N ASP A 76 1.96 -10.97 -4.08
CA ASP A 76 0.88 -10.01 -3.87
C ASP A 76 -0.33 -10.34 -4.77
N TYR A 77 -1.51 -10.13 -4.21
CA TYR A 77 -2.77 -10.12 -4.95
C TYR A 77 -3.37 -8.72 -4.90
N PHE A 78 -4.05 -8.33 -5.98
CA PHE A 78 -5.04 -7.27 -5.93
C PHE A 78 -6.40 -7.89 -5.58
N ILE A 79 -7.09 -7.32 -4.59
CA ILE A 79 -8.40 -7.79 -4.15
C ILE A 79 -9.45 -6.68 -4.19
N ALA A 80 -10.71 -7.07 -4.30
CA ALA A 80 -11.87 -6.20 -4.10
C ALA A 80 -12.93 -6.89 -3.23
N ASP A 81 -13.80 -6.10 -2.61
CA ASP A 81 -14.97 -6.57 -1.86
C ASP A 81 -16.21 -6.76 -2.75
N ARG A 82 -16.13 -6.36 -4.02
CA ARG A 82 -17.22 -6.40 -5.00
C ARG A 82 -16.72 -6.74 -6.39
N GLU A 83 -17.66 -7.11 -7.24
CA GLU A 83 -17.40 -7.39 -8.66
C GLU A 83 -16.98 -6.12 -9.40
N PHE A 84 -16.05 -6.27 -10.36
CA PHE A 84 -15.69 -5.19 -11.27
C PHE A 84 -16.88 -4.85 -12.18
N PRO A 85 -17.40 -3.61 -12.13
CA PRO A 85 -18.54 -3.21 -12.94
C PRO A 85 -18.12 -3.16 -14.40
N ASN A 86 -18.96 -3.70 -15.28
CA ASN A 86 -18.71 -3.69 -16.73
C ASN A 86 -18.53 -2.27 -17.30
N SER A 87 -19.12 -1.27 -16.65
CA SER A 87 -19.02 0.17 -16.93
C SER A 87 -18.58 0.92 -15.67
N GLY A 88 -17.32 1.36 -15.62
CA GLY A 88 -16.81 2.18 -14.52
C GLY A 88 -15.46 1.71 -14.00
N TRP A 89 -15.23 1.94 -12.71
CA TRP A 89 -14.00 1.60 -12.00
C TRP A 89 -14.32 1.09 -10.59
N ILE A 90 -13.38 0.37 -9.98
CA ILE A 90 -13.40 0.02 -8.55
C ILE A 90 -12.03 0.25 -7.94
N TYR A 91 -12.01 0.52 -6.63
CA TYR A 91 -10.79 0.36 -5.87
C TYR A 91 -10.44 -1.12 -5.73
N VAL A 92 -9.15 -1.38 -5.78
CA VAL A 92 -8.53 -2.67 -5.49
C VAL A 92 -7.41 -2.45 -4.47
N TYR A 93 -7.13 -3.46 -3.67
CA TYR A 93 -6.15 -3.37 -2.59
C TYR A 93 -5.08 -4.44 -2.75
N ILE A 94 -3.83 -4.09 -2.48
CA ILE A 94 -2.75 -5.07 -2.40
C ILE A 94 -2.97 -5.91 -1.13
N ALA A 95 -2.91 -7.23 -1.27
CA ALA A 95 -3.12 -8.16 -0.17
C ALA A 95 -2.21 -9.38 -0.25
N LYS A 96 -2.01 -10.02 0.91
CA LYS A 96 -1.36 -11.32 1.05
C LYS A 96 -2.42 -12.40 1.27
N VAL A 97 -2.21 -13.58 0.71
CA VAL A 97 -3.12 -14.71 0.92
C VAL A 97 -2.88 -15.29 2.33
N ILE A 98 -3.96 -15.49 3.09
CA ILE A 98 -3.97 -16.25 4.35
C ILE A 98 -4.47 -17.67 4.06
N THR A 99 -5.64 -17.75 3.43
CA THR A 99 -6.28 -19.01 3.01
C THR A 99 -6.49 -18.97 1.50
N ALA A 100 -5.84 -19.88 0.78
CA ALA A 100 -5.92 -19.91 -0.67
C ALA A 100 -7.35 -20.21 -1.17
N PRO A 101 -7.78 -19.62 -2.30
CA PRO A 101 -9.03 -19.99 -2.96
C PRO A 101 -9.01 -21.45 -3.44
N THR A 102 -10.04 -22.22 -3.08
CA THR A 102 -10.18 -23.63 -3.46
C THR A 102 -11.61 -23.95 -3.86
N ALA A 103 -11.87 -25.12 -4.45
CA ALA A 103 -13.23 -25.56 -4.76
C ALA A 103 -14.09 -25.69 -3.48
N GLN A 104 -13.48 -26.09 -2.36
CA GLN A 104 -14.14 -26.24 -1.05
C GLN A 104 -14.63 -24.88 -0.52
N THR A 105 -13.90 -23.81 -0.80
CA THR A 105 -14.27 -22.44 -0.44
C THR A 105 -15.04 -21.73 -1.55
N LYS A 106 -15.62 -22.47 -2.52
CA LYS A 106 -16.32 -21.90 -3.69
C LYS A 106 -15.48 -20.87 -4.46
N TYR A 107 -14.16 -21.08 -4.48
CA TYR A 107 -13.17 -20.19 -5.07
C TYR A 107 -13.10 -18.81 -4.42
N GLU A 108 -13.49 -18.68 -3.16
CA GLU A 108 -13.16 -17.54 -2.31
C GLU A 108 -11.88 -17.83 -1.52
N GLY A 109 -11.02 -16.83 -1.38
CA GLY A 109 -9.85 -16.90 -0.49
C GLY A 109 -9.96 -15.88 0.63
N GLN A 110 -9.21 -16.11 1.70
CA GLN A 110 -9.00 -15.12 2.77
C GLN A 110 -7.71 -14.37 2.48
N PHE A 111 -7.79 -13.05 2.45
CA PHE A 111 -6.68 -12.17 2.15
C PHE A 111 -6.53 -11.11 3.22
N MET A 112 -5.29 -10.76 3.57
CA MET A 112 -4.96 -9.64 4.45
C MET A 112 -4.46 -8.47 3.63
N LYS A 113 -5.16 -7.33 3.69
CA LYS A 113 -4.71 -6.09 3.03
C LYS A 113 -3.37 -5.65 3.60
N VAL A 114 -2.47 -5.26 2.71
CA VAL A 114 -1.12 -4.80 3.06
C VAL A 114 -1.14 -3.45 3.78
N GLN A 115 -2.07 -2.56 3.38
CA GLN A 115 -2.17 -1.19 3.88
C GLN A 115 -2.55 -1.11 5.38
N ASP A 116 -3.51 -1.92 5.83
CA ASP A 116 -4.11 -1.78 7.17
C ASP A 116 -4.27 -3.11 7.92
N GLY A 117 -3.79 -4.22 7.36
CA GLY A 117 -3.91 -5.55 7.97
C GLY A 117 -5.33 -6.12 8.01
N LYS A 118 -6.33 -5.45 7.42
CA LYS A 118 -7.71 -5.95 7.44
C LYS A 118 -7.84 -7.21 6.60
N GLU A 119 -8.45 -8.23 7.17
CA GLU A 119 -8.75 -9.49 6.49
C GLU A 119 -10.11 -9.45 5.77
N ILE A 120 -10.17 -10.06 4.59
CA ILE A 120 -11.37 -10.13 3.74
C ILE A 120 -11.44 -11.50 3.08
N TRP A 121 -12.63 -12.13 3.13
CA TRP A 121 -12.99 -13.25 2.27
C TRP A 121 -13.58 -12.72 0.96
N THR A 122 -12.99 -13.11 -0.18
CA THR A 122 -13.47 -12.66 -1.49
C THR A 122 -13.09 -13.62 -2.63
N LYS A 123 -13.94 -13.66 -3.67
CA LYS A 123 -13.66 -14.29 -4.97
C LYS A 123 -13.08 -13.32 -6.01
N TYR A 124 -13.03 -12.03 -5.66
CA TYR A 124 -12.56 -10.94 -6.50
C TYR A 124 -11.09 -10.67 -6.19
N TYR A 125 -10.23 -11.52 -6.72
CA TYR A 125 -8.78 -11.43 -6.57
C TYR A 125 -8.10 -11.64 -7.93
N TRP A 126 -6.95 -10.99 -8.10
CA TRP A 126 -6.14 -11.06 -9.30
C TRP A 126 -4.67 -10.95 -8.94
N LYS A 127 -3.84 -11.73 -9.61
CA LYS A 127 -2.43 -11.37 -9.78
C LYS A 127 -2.33 -10.30 -10.86
N SER A 128 -1.17 -9.66 -10.96
CA SER A 128 -0.93 -8.67 -12.02
C SER A 128 0.51 -8.66 -12.47
N ARG A 129 0.73 -8.10 -13.66
CA ARG A 129 2.05 -7.73 -14.18
C ARG A 129 1.96 -6.35 -14.83
N ILE A 130 3.11 -5.70 -15.00
CA ILE A 130 3.19 -4.47 -15.80
C ILE A 130 2.69 -4.75 -17.23
N ALA A 131 1.92 -3.80 -17.76
CA ALA A 131 1.40 -3.88 -19.12
C ALA A 131 2.53 -3.75 -20.15
N THR A 132 2.42 -4.52 -21.22
CA THR A 132 3.23 -4.37 -22.43
C THR A 132 2.43 -3.59 -23.47
N LYS A 133 3.09 -3.13 -24.54
CA LYS A 133 2.42 -2.46 -25.66
C LYS A 133 1.26 -3.27 -26.25
N ALA A 134 1.37 -4.60 -26.28
CA ALA A 134 0.34 -5.48 -26.82
C ALA A 134 -0.93 -5.55 -25.95
N ASP A 135 -0.83 -5.17 -24.68
CA ASP A 135 -1.95 -5.14 -23.74
C ASP A 135 -2.76 -3.84 -23.84
N ILE A 136 -2.16 -2.78 -24.38
CA ILE A 136 -2.76 -1.44 -24.45
C ILE A 136 -3.72 -1.38 -25.63
N LYS A 137 -4.96 -1.79 -25.40
CA LYS A 137 -6.05 -1.78 -26.40
C LYS A 137 -7.38 -1.45 -25.76
N ILE A 138 -8.28 -0.87 -26.55
CA ILE A 138 -9.66 -0.58 -26.13
C ILE A 138 -10.31 -1.85 -25.56
N GLY A 139 -10.99 -1.72 -24.43
CA GLY A 139 -11.66 -2.82 -23.75
C GLY A 139 -10.78 -3.62 -22.79
N ALA A 140 -9.47 -3.42 -22.78
CA ALA A 140 -8.59 -4.06 -21.81
C ALA A 140 -8.89 -3.60 -20.38
N VAL A 141 -9.01 -4.55 -19.46
CA VAL A 141 -9.11 -4.26 -18.01
C VAL A 141 -7.69 -4.11 -17.47
N VAL A 142 -7.48 -3.04 -16.71
CA VAL A 142 -6.17 -2.63 -16.22
C VAL A 142 -6.28 -2.19 -14.76
N ILE A 143 -5.19 -2.32 -14.01
CA ILE A 143 -5.00 -1.82 -12.64
C ILE A 143 -3.94 -0.72 -12.67
N MET A 144 -4.17 0.38 -11.96
CA MET A 144 -3.24 1.51 -11.88
C MET A 144 -3.30 2.19 -10.52
N PHE A 145 -2.24 2.92 -10.21
CA PHE A 145 -2.06 3.63 -8.95
C PHE A 145 -2.87 4.94 -8.94
N ASP A 146 -3.57 5.22 -7.84
CA ASP A 146 -4.37 6.44 -7.58
C ASP A 146 -3.73 7.25 -6.45
N GLY A 147 -2.48 7.66 -6.68
CA GLY A 147 -1.67 8.35 -5.66
C GLY A 147 -0.64 9.32 -6.23
N ASN A 148 -0.22 9.11 -7.48
CA ASN A 148 0.73 9.98 -8.16
C ASN A 148 0.12 10.53 -9.44
N TYR A 149 0.04 11.86 -9.56
CA TYR A 149 -0.54 12.55 -10.70
C TYR A 149 0.41 13.60 -11.28
N GLN A 150 0.52 13.64 -12.60
CA GLN A 150 1.20 14.69 -13.35
C GLN A 150 0.28 15.24 -14.43
N ASN A 151 -0.05 16.54 -14.37
CA ASN A 151 -0.96 17.17 -15.34
C ASN A 151 -2.30 16.40 -15.53
N ASN A 152 -2.89 15.93 -14.44
CA ASN A 152 -4.11 15.09 -14.40
C ASN A 152 -3.96 13.70 -15.07
N ILE A 153 -2.74 13.20 -15.23
CA ILE A 153 -2.43 11.84 -15.69
C ILE A 153 -1.96 11.04 -14.48
N ALA A 154 -2.62 9.91 -14.19
CA ALA A 154 -2.18 8.97 -13.17
C ALA A 154 -0.86 8.32 -13.61
N MET A 155 0.14 8.36 -12.73
CA MET A 155 1.51 7.91 -12.94
C MET A 155 1.81 6.71 -12.03
N PRO A 156 2.86 5.91 -12.31
CA PRO A 156 3.26 4.85 -11.40
C PRO A 156 3.65 5.40 -10.01
N PRO A 157 3.61 4.58 -8.93
CA PRO A 157 4.07 4.99 -7.61
C PRO A 157 5.53 5.47 -7.66
N LYS A 158 5.90 6.49 -6.86
CA LYS A 158 7.28 6.99 -6.84
C LYS A 158 8.22 6.12 -6.03
N ASN A 159 7.68 5.40 -5.07
CA ASN A 159 8.43 4.57 -4.14
C ASN A 159 7.56 3.44 -3.58
N LYS A 160 8.18 2.52 -2.85
CA LYS A 160 7.51 1.38 -2.23
C LYS A 160 6.45 1.80 -1.21
N ASP A 161 6.68 2.86 -0.45
CA ASP A 161 5.77 3.28 0.61
C ASP A 161 4.42 3.72 0.03
N GLU A 162 4.46 4.61 -0.97
CA GLU A 162 3.30 5.02 -1.77
C GLU A 162 2.57 3.80 -2.36
N ALA A 163 3.31 2.92 -3.05
CA ALA A 163 2.73 1.75 -3.71
C ALA A 163 1.95 0.84 -2.75
N ARG A 164 2.39 0.70 -1.50
CA ARG A 164 1.82 -0.26 -0.55
C ARG A 164 0.77 0.34 0.37
N ASN A 165 0.75 1.66 0.53
CA ASN A 165 -0.12 2.35 1.49
C ASN A 165 -1.19 3.24 0.85
N GLU A 166 -1.12 3.53 -0.45
CA GLU A 166 -2.12 4.34 -1.15
C GLU A 166 -3.04 3.50 -2.05
N ASN A 167 -3.99 4.18 -2.71
CA ASN A 167 -5.06 3.54 -3.45
C ASN A 167 -4.59 3.01 -4.81
N TRP A 168 -5.20 1.91 -5.22
CA TRP A 168 -5.13 1.38 -6.57
C TRP A 168 -6.55 1.22 -7.10
N PHE A 169 -6.74 1.43 -8.39
CA PHE A 169 -8.03 1.21 -9.01
C PHE A 169 -7.93 0.33 -10.25
N MET A 170 -9.02 -0.35 -10.54
CA MET A 170 -9.21 -1.16 -11.73
C MET A 170 -10.25 -0.50 -12.62
N ALA A 171 -9.96 -0.38 -13.91
CA ALA A 171 -10.82 0.22 -14.91
C ALA A 171 -10.61 -0.43 -16.28
N LYS A 172 -11.41 -0.04 -17.28
CA LYS A 172 -11.29 -0.49 -18.67
C LYS A 172 -10.78 0.63 -19.55
N ILE A 173 -9.81 0.36 -20.44
CA ILE A 173 -9.34 1.33 -21.44
C ILE A 173 -10.49 1.66 -22.40
N THR A 174 -10.83 2.94 -22.52
CA THR A 174 -11.92 3.43 -23.40
C THR A 174 -11.40 4.23 -24.58
N ASP A 175 -10.19 4.80 -24.50
CA ASP A 175 -9.62 5.60 -25.57
C ASP A 175 -8.09 5.45 -25.61
N THR A 176 -7.54 5.32 -26.82
CA THR A 176 -6.10 5.25 -27.11
C THR A 176 -5.64 6.32 -28.12
N THR A 177 -6.49 7.29 -28.46
CA THR A 177 -6.19 8.37 -29.42
C THR A 177 -4.97 9.19 -29.00
N ASP A 178 -4.79 9.41 -27.69
CA ASP A 178 -3.67 10.16 -27.11
C ASP A 178 -2.46 9.29 -26.73
N LEU A 179 -2.37 8.05 -27.23
CA LEU A 179 -1.24 7.16 -26.93
C LEU A 179 0.11 7.77 -27.35
N TYR A 180 0.14 8.59 -28.41
CA TYR A 180 1.33 9.33 -28.85
C TYR A 180 1.80 10.38 -27.82
N LYS A 181 0.92 10.80 -26.89
CA LYS A 181 1.24 11.67 -25.76
C LYS A 181 1.67 10.89 -24.51
N GLY A 182 1.71 9.56 -24.58
CA GLY A 182 2.17 8.70 -23.48
C GLY A 182 1.10 8.29 -22.47
N TYR A 183 -0.20 8.46 -22.76
CA TYR A 183 -1.28 8.03 -21.88
C TYR A 183 -2.47 7.47 -22.65
N VAL A 184 -3.36 6.77 -21.92
CA VAL A 184 -4.67 6.33 -22.39
C VAL A 184 -5.77 6.92 -21.51
N THR A 185 -7.01 6.89 -21.99
CA THR A 185 -8.18 7.19 -21.15
C THR A 185 -8.86 5.89 -20.74
N VAL A 186 -9.22 5.77 -19.46
CA VAL A 186 -9.97 4.65 -18.91
C VAL A 186 -11.39 5.06 -18.51
N SER A 187 -12.23 4.06 -18.25
CA SER A 187 -13.60 4.24 -17.77
C SER A 187 -13.65 5.19 -16.56
N GLY A 188 -14.56 6.16 -16.58
CA GLY A 188 -14.56 7.29 -15.65
C GLY A 188 -13.90 8.56 -16.20
N GLY A 189 -13.27 8.50 -17.38
CA GLY A 189 -12.63 9.65 -18.03
C GLY A 189 -11.24 9.98 -17.51
N TYR A 190 -10.66 9.10 -16.70
CA TYR A 190 -9.31 9.29 -16.13
C TYR A 190 -8.23 9.03 -17.16
N LYS A 191 -7.18 9.85 -17.15
CA LYS A 191 -5.99 9.66 -17.96
C LYS A 191 -4.94 8.88 -17.18
N VAL A 192 -4.32 7.89 -17.80
CA VAL A 192 -3.35 7.01 -17.14
C VAL A 192 -2.13 6.86 -18.04
N GLY A 193 -0.95 7.15 -17.49
CA GLY A 193 0.34 6.97 -18.16
C GLY A 193 0.52 5.51 -18.59
N VAL A 194 1.09 5.29 -19.77
CA VAL A 194 1.30 3.93 -20.30
C VAL A 194 2.18 3.07 -19.40
N ASP A 195 3.08 3.70 -18.66
CA ASP A 195 3.99 3.10 -17.68
C ASP A 195 3.33 2.84 -16.32
N ALA A 196 2.15 3.39 -16.05
CA ALA A 196 1.37 3.15 -14.83
C ALA A 196 0.44 1.92 -14.92
N LEU A 197 0.31 1.32 -16.11
CA LEU A 197 -0.66 0.26 -16.39
C LEU A 197 -0.17 -1.12 -15.94
N ARG A 198 -1.06 -1.86 -15.27
CA ARG A 198 -0.91 -3.28 -14.96
C ARG A 198 -2.05 -4.08 -15.54
N VAL A 199 -1.79 -5.32 -15.96
CA VAL A 199 -2.81 -6.25 -16.47
C VAL A 199 -3.13 -7.29 -15.39
N PRO A 200 -4.40 -7.40 -14.96
CA PRO A 200 -4.83 -8.43 -14.04
C PRO A 200 -4.95 -9.80 -14.73
N PHE A 201 -4.59 -10.86 -14.02
CA PHE A 201 -4.83 -12.25 -14.40
C PHE A 201 -5.18 -13.09 -13.16
N LYS A 202 -5.85 -14.23 -13.38
CA LYS A 202 -6.16 -15.19 -12.32
C LYS A 202 -5.16 -16.33 -12.34
#